data_AF-A0A938PV59-F1
#
_entry.id   AF-A0A938PV59-F1
#
_cell.length_a   1.000
_cell.length_b   1.000
_cell.length_c   1.000
_cell.angle_alpha   90.00
_cell.angle_beta   90.00
_cell.angle_gamma   90.00
#
_symmetry.space_group_name_H-M   'P 1'
#
loop_
_entity.id
_entity.type
_entity.pdbx_description
1 polymer ?
#
loop_
_entity_poly.entity_id
_entity_poly.type
_entity_poly.pdbx_seq_one_letter_code
_entity_poly.pdbx_strand_id
1 'polypeptide(L)' 'MSQLQVLPLPHFCQLDASSVRVADPTRRALVGLLAAQPRSIGELVLHFSLNQSTITRHLDVLESSGLINREKE' A
#
# COMPACT_ATOMS: atom_id res chain seq x y z
N MET A 1 -16.43 -6.99 -5.65
CA MET A 1 -15.00 -7.36 -5.86
C MET A 1 -14.19 -6.18 -5.34
N SER A 2 -13.52 -6.28 -4.19
CA SER A 2 -12.99 -5.11 -3.47
C SER A 2 -11.84 -4.41 -4.20
N GLN A 3 -12.01 -3.10 -4.44
CA GLN A 3 -11.01 -2.22 -5.07
C GLN A 3 -10.26 -1.41 -3.98
N LEU A 4 -9.00 -1.05 -4.23
CA LEU A 4 -8.15 -0.29 -3.32
C LEU A 4 -7.72 1.02 -3.98
N GLN A 5 -7.89 2.16 -3.31
CA GLN A 5 -7.51 3.48 -3.81
C GLN A 5 -6.62 4.24 -2.82
N VAL A 6 -5.68 5.03 -3.32
CA VAL A 6 -4.78 5.88 -2.50
C VAL A 6 -5.43 7.23 -2.24
N LEU A 7 -5.42 7.69 -0.98
CA LEU A 7 -5.87 9.03 -0.61
C LEU A 7 -4.75 10.05 -0.89
N PRO A 8 -5.09 11.31 -1.27
CA PRO A 8 -4.09 12.35 -1.44
C PRO A 8 -3.39 12.63 -0.10
N LEU A 9 -2.08 12.41 -0.07
CA LEU A 9 -1.25 12.56 1.12
C LEU A 9 -1.10 14.05 1.49
N PRO A 10 -1.26 14.44 2.77
CA PRO A 10 -0.80 15.75 3.23
C PRO A 10 0.73 15.78 3.22
N HIS A 11 1.28 16.96 2.91
CA HIS A 11 2.71 17.25 2.71
C HIS A 11 3.70 16.41 3.53
N PHE A 12 4.34 15.42 2.88
CA PHE A 12 5.50 14.71 3.42
C PHE A 12 6.71 15.65 3.41
N CYS A 13 6.92 16.38 4.51
CA CYS A 13 8.20 17.01 4.80
C CYS A 13 8.81 16.30 6.01
N GLN A 14 10.10 15.97 5.91
CA GLN A 14 10.97 15.40 6.95
C GLN A 14 11.06 13.87 6.99
N LEU A 15 11.65 13.29 5.94
CA LEU A 15 12.28 11.98 6.02
C LEU A 15 13.75 12.18 6.42
N ASP A 16 13.97 12.15 7.73
CA ASP A 16 15.30 12.14 8.34
C ASP A 16 16.08 10.88 7.95
N ALA A 17 17.41 10.95 8.03
CA ALA A 17 18.38 10.02 7.43
C ALA A 17 18.43 8.59 8.02
N SER A 18 17.32 8.08 8.57
CA SER A 18 17.17 6.74 9.16
C SER A 18 16.45 5.73 8.25
N SER A 19 16.23 6.08 6.98
CA SER A 19 15.48 5.31 5.97
C SER A 19 16.19 4.07 5.39
N VAL A 20 16.90 3.30 6.21
CA VAL A 20 17.51 2.02 5.80
C VAL A 20 16.67 0.80 6.25
N ARG A 21 15.60 0.98 7.05
CA ARG A 21 14.85 -0.18 7.61
C ARG A 21 13.34 -0.05 7.78
N VAL A 22 12.72 1.13 7.66
CA VAL A 22 11.35 1.36 8.20
C VAL A 22 10.21 1.38 7.17
N ALA A 23 10.48 1.66 5.90
CA ALA A 23 9.49 1.44 4.84
C ALA A 23 9.79 0.10 4.18
N ASP A 24 9.08 -0.96 4.59
CA ASP A 24 9.10 -2.23 3.88
C ASP A 24 8.97 -1.98 2.37
N PRO A 25 9.91 -2.45 1.52
CA PRO A 25 9.93 -2.12 0.10
C PRO A 25 8.63 -2.51 -0.59
N THR A 26 7.96 -3.56 -0.10
CA THR A 26 6.64 -4.00 -0.56
C THR A 26 5.56 -2.97 -0.25
N ARG A 27 5.54 -2.38 0.96
CA ARG A 27 4.58 -1.30 1.31
C ARG A 27 4.74 -0.09 0.39
N ARG A 28 5.98 0.30 0.10
CA ARG A 28 6.25 1.45 -0.78
C ARG A 28 5.82 1.16 -2.22
N ALA A 29 6.09 -0.05 -2.70
CA ALA A 29 5.66 -0.50 -4.01
C ALA A 29 4.13 -0.64 -4.10
N LEU A 30 3.46 -1.12 -3.05
CA LEU A 30 2.00 -1.20 -2.96
C LEU A 30 1.35 0.18 -3.11
N VAL A 31 1.81 1.18 -2.36
CA VAL A 31 1.31 2.55 -2.49
C VAL A 31 1.55 3.10 -3.89
N GLY A 32 2.74 2.89 -4.46
CA GLY A 32 3.05 3.33 -5.82
C GLY A 32 2.14 2.69 -6.89
N LEU A 33 1.86 1.39 -6.77
CA LEU A 33 0.97 0.68 -7.69
C LEU A 33 -0.48 1.16 -7.56
N LEU A 34 -0.97 1.30 -6.33
CA LEU A 34 -2.33 1.76 -6.05
C LEU A 34 -2.52 3.24 -6.42
N ALA A 35 -1.46 4.05 -6.35
CA ALA A 35 -1.48 5.46 -6.75
C ALA A 35 -1.56 5.62 -8.26
N ALA A 36 -1.00 4.68 -9.04
CA ALA A 36 -1.10 4.69 -10.48
C ALA A 36 -2.50 4.26 -10.96
N GLN A 37 -3.02 3.15 -10.41
CA GLN A 37 -4.32 2.60 -10.75
C GLN A 37 -4.90 1.85 -9.53
N PRO A 38 -6.21 1.96 -9.25
CA PRO A 38 -6.87 1.08 -8.31
C PRO A 38 -6.69 -0.38 -8.73
N ARG A 39 -6.31 -1.26 -7.81
CA ARG A 39 -6.12 -2.69 -8.09
C ARG A 39 -6.72 -3.57 -7.02
N SER A 40 -7.11 -4.77 -7.41
CA SER A 40 -7.63 -5.78 -6.49
C SER A 40 -6.50 -6.49 -5.75
N ILE A 41 -6.78 -6.98 -4.54
CA ILE A 41 -5.82 -7.76 -3.72
C ILE A 41 -5.24 -8.94 -4.50
N GLY A 42 -6.07 -9.63 -5.31
CA GLY A 42 -5.62 -10.75 -6.15
C GLY A 42 -4.55 -10.35 -7.18
N GLU A 43 -4.67 -9.17 -7.78
CA GLU A 43 -3.68 -8.67 -8.75
C GLU A 43 -2.37 -8.28 -8.05
N LEU A 44 -2.46 -7.75 -6.83
CA LEU A 44 -1.28 -7.44 -6.02
C LEU A 44 -0.52 -8.70 -5.61
N VAL A 45 -1.24 -9.76 -5.24
CA VAL A 45 -0.67 -11.09 -4.95
C VAL A 45 0.08 -11.64 -6.16
N LEU A 46 -0.51 -11.54 -7.35
CA LEU A 46 0.13 -11.96 -8.61
C LEU A 46 1.37 -11.11 -8.92
N HIS A 47 1.29 -9.79 -8.71
CA HIS A 47 2.40 -8.88 -9.03
C HIS A 47 3.60 -9.07 -8.11
N PHE A 48 3.38 -9.25 -6.81
CA PHE A 48 4.47 -9.39 -5.84
C PHE A 48 4.94 -10.83 -5.64
N SER A 49 4.24 -11.83 -6.20
CA SER A 49 4.49 -13.25 -5.94
C SER A 49 4.52 -13.57 -4.43
N LEU A 50 3.78 -12.79 -3.64
CA LEU A 50 3.65 -12.94 -2.18
C LEU A 50 2.29 -13.54 -1.86
N ASN A 51 2.19 -14.22 -0.72
CA ASN A 51 0.91 -14.73 -0.28
C ASN A 51 -0.07 -13.58 0.08
N GLN A 52 -1.36 -13.88 -0.06
CA GLN A 52 -2.43 -12.92 0.22
C GLN A 52 -2.36 -12.39 1.65
N SER A 53 -2.02 -13.23 2.64
CA SER A 53 -1.90 -12.83 4.04
C SER A 53 -0.84 -11.74 4.28
N THR A 54 0.30 -11.82 3.59
CA THR A 54 1.37 -10.80 3.68
C THR A 54 0.91 -9.49 3.07
N ILE A 55 0.30 -9.55 1.88
CA ILE A 55 -0.27 -8.37 1.22
C ILE A 55 -1.35 -7.72 2.10
N THR A 56 -2.30 -8.48 2.61
CA THR A 56 -3.37 -7.97 3.48
C THR A 56 -2.80 -7.29 4.72
N ARG A 57 -1.81 -7.91 5.39
CA ARG A 57 -1.14 -7.30 6.55
C ARG A 57 -0.47 -5.97 6.20
N HIS A 58 0.19 -5.87 5.04
CA HIS A 58 0.78 -4.61 4.60
C HIS A 58 -0.29 -3.56 4.31
N LEU A 59 -1.38 -3.95 3.67
CA LEU A 59 -2.51 -3.08 3.38
C LEU A 59 -3.21 -2.61 4.66
N ASP A 60 -3.38 -3.46 5.67
CA ASP A 60 -4.00 -3.07 6.95
C ASP A 60 -3.19 -1.99 7.67
N VAL A 61 -1.85 -2.11 7.62
CA VAL A 61 -0.95 -1.08 8.17
C VAL A 61 -1.09 0.23 7.39
N LEU A 62 -1.15 0.16 6.05
CA LEU A 62 -1.31 1.34 5.20
C LEU A 62 -2.66 2.03 5.39
N GLU A 63 -3.73 1.25 5.53
CA GLU A 63 -5.09 1.73 5.82
C GLU A 63 -5.17 2.37 7.21
N SER A 64 -4.59 1.72 8.23
CA SER A 64 -4.51 2.27 9.59
C SER A 64 -3.71 3.58 9.66
N SER A 65 -2.75 3.78 8.76
CA SER A 65 -2.01 5.04 8.64
C SER A 65 -2.71 6.11 7.77
N GLY A 66 -3.89 5.81 7.21
CA GLY A 66 -4.64 6.71 6.35
C GLY A 66 -4.03 6.92 4.96
N LEU A 67 -3.08 6.06 4.55
CA LEU A 67 -2.41 6.19 3.26
C LEU A 67 -3.21 5.57 2.11
N ILE A 68 -4.06 4.59 2.40
CA ILE A 68 -4.95 3.94 1.42
C ILE A 68 -6.36 3.81 1.99
N ASN A 69 -7.34 3.72 1.11
CA ASN A 69 -8.72 3.39 1.44
C ASN A 69 -9.16 2.15 0.64
N ARG A 70 -9.95 1.29 1.27
CA ARG A 70 -10.52 0.10 0.63
C ARG A 70 -11.97 0.38 0.27
N GLU A 71 -12.28 0.37 -1.01
CA GLU A 71 -13.65 0.48 -1.49
C GLU A 71 -14.20 -0.93 -1.74
N LYS A 72 -15.14 -1.34 -0.90
CA LYS A 72 -15.91 -2.57 -1.12
C LYS A 72 -17.13 -2.22 -1.98
N GLU A 73 -17.04 -2.54 -3.27
CA GLU A 73 -18.21 -2.77 -4.14
C GLU A 73 -18.71 -4.21 -4.01
#